data_AF-A0A7Y4Z7I5-F1
#
_entry.id   AF-A0A7Y4Z7I5-F1
#
_cell.length_a   1.000
_cell.length_b   1.000
_cell.length_c   1.000
_cell.angle_alpha   90.00
_cell.angle_beta   90.00
_cell.angle_gamma   90.00
#
_symmetry.space_group_name_H-M   'P 1'
#
loop_
_entity.id
_entity.type
_entity.pdbx_description
1 polymer ?
#
loop_
_entity_poly.entity_id
_entity_poly.type
_entity_poly.pdbx_seq_one_letter_code
_entity_poly.pdbx_strand_id
1 'polypeptide(L)'
;MKSLALLPLTTLVVFVFLSACKKENDVNQKNESSLRFSVVNPSPADVNSKPFTISYAGVYDKYLYMGITYTGGKVGHEFFVTWDGNVQDINAKKFIDLKVFHGNTVDDGTTLIADSLLLDISSLNISDGLRNDKSLYFNVINSSDLSNVIVVPAVYSNDGGNNGGTITNPTRFKKEVQVVSQECDKGAWGSLWLKGVSSDTCFLPKIIESGIVYTPALNDKLKITYERTWLADSTNICGSWQGKVVEIINIKALEKMK
;
A
#
# COMPACT_ATOMS: atom_id res chain seq x y z
N MET A 1 67.27 -15.53 -32.64
CA MET A 1 65.84 -15.13 -32.68
C MET A 1 64.97 -16.36 -32.46
N LYS A 2 64.19 -16.36 -31.38
CA LYS A 2 62.81 -16.87 -31.23
C LYS A 2 62.52 -16.97 -29.73
N SER A 3 61.73 -16.03 -29.22
CA SER A 3 61.14 -16.09 -27.88
C SER A 3 60.07 -17.18 -27.86
N LEU A 4 60.04 -18.01 -26.81
CA LEU A 4 58.80 -18.66 -26.39
C LEU A 4 58.53 -18.31 -24.94
N ALA A 5 57.34 -17.74 -24.77
CA ALA A 5 56.79 -17.26 -23.53
C ALA A 5 56.32 -18.42 -22.64
N LEU A 6 56.26 -18.10 -21.34
CA LEU A 6 55.73 -18.89 -20.24
C LEU A 6 54.33 -19.48 -20.50
N LEU A 7 54.04 -20.58 -19.80
CA LEU A 7 52.74 -20.80 -19.14
C LEU A 7 52.92 -21.77 -17.96
N PRO A 8 52.89 -21.31 -16.68
CA PRO A 8 52.65 -22.20 -15.56
C PRO A 8 51.15 -22.48 -15.47
N LEU A 9 50.78 -23.74 -15.72
CA LEU A 9 49.42 -24.25 -15.65
C LEU A 9 49.02 -24.53 -14.18
N THR A 10 48.95 -23.50 -13.34
CA THR A 10 48.56 -23.67 -11.93
C THR A 10 47.71 -22.50 -11.42
N THR A 11 46.58 -22.20 -12.07
CA THR A 11 45.60 -21.27 -11.50
C THR A 11 44.16 -21.52 -11.99
N LEU A 12 43.67 -22.77 -11.98
CA LEU A 12 42.28 -23.03 -12.36
C LEU A 12 41.65 -24.24 -11.65
N VAL A 13 41.75 -24.34 -10.33
CA VAL A 13 40.90 -25.27 -9.54
C VAL A 13 40.35 -24.64 -8.25
N VAL A 14 40.92 -23.53 -7.76
CA VAL A 14 40.42 -22.86 -6.53
C VAL A 14 39.22 -21.92 -6.80
N PHE A 15 38.92 -21.59 -8.05
CA PHE A 15 37.76 -20.74 -8.38
C PHE A 15 36.43 -21.50 -8.52
N VAL A 16 36.43 -22.83 -8.62
CA VAL A 16 35.18 -23.60 -8.80
C VAL A 16 34.47 -23.88 -7.46
N PHE A 17 35.18 -23.80 -6.32
CA PHE A 17 34.59 -23.98 -4.99
C PHE A 17 34.19 -22.69 -4.27
N LEU A 18 34.56 -21.51 -4.79
CA LEU A 18 34.14 -20.21 -4.26
C LEU A 18 32.88 -19.65 -4.96
N SER A 19 32.43 -20.25 -6.06
CA SER A 19 31.19 -19.86 -6.75
C SER A 19 29.93 -20.54 -6.19
N ALA A 20 30.06 -21.49 -5.25
CA ALA A 20 28.93 -22.21 -4.65
C ALA A 20 28.57 -21.76 -3.22
N CYS A 21 29.36 -20.85 -2.62
CA CYS A 21 29.09 -20.31 -1.28
C CYS A 21 29.14 -18.79 -1.31
N LYS A 22 28.17 -18.16 -1.97
CA LYS A 22 27.71 -16.80 -1.66
C LYS A 22 26.38 -16.52 -2.35
N LYS A 23 25.32 -17.13 -1.82
CA LYS A 23 23.97 -16.56 -1.90
C LYS A 23 23.19 -16.83 -0.61
N GLU A 24 23.87 -16.68 0.52
CA GLU A 24 23.22 -16.26 1.75
C GLU A 24 23.57 -14.79 1.92
N ASN A 25 22.72 -13.95 1.35
CA ASN A 25 22.56 -12.59 1.82
C ASN A 25 21.05 -12.38 1.89
N ASP A 26 20.59 -12.31 3.13
CA ASP A 26 19.26 -11.91 3.55
C ASP A 26 18.65 -10.85 2.65
N VAL A 27 17.52 -11.20 2.04
CA VAL A 27 16.34 -10.35 2.15
C VAL A 27 15.17 -11.30 2.32
N ASN A 28 14.58 -11.35 3.52
CA ASN A 28 13.16 -11.64 3.65
C ASN A 28 12.45 -10.64 2.74
N GLN A 29 12.25 -10.99 1.46
CA GLN A 29 11.59 -10.15 0.50
C GLN A 29 10.14 -10.11 0.97
N LYS A 30 9.82 -9.04 1.70
CA LYS A 30 8.49 -8.83 2.26
C LYS A 30 7.49 -8.98 1.13
N ASN A 31 6.47 -9.81 1.32
CA ASN A 31 5.33 -10.00 0.41
C ASN A 31 4.42 -8.77 0.35
N GLU A 32 5.01 -7.59 0.35
CA GLU A 32 4.30 -6.34 0.40
C GLU A 32 4.27 -5.72 -0.97
N SER A 33 3.06 -5.40 -1.41
CA SER A 33 2.90 -4.49 -2.51
C SER A 33 3.37 -3.10 -2.11
N SER A 34 3.95 -2.39 -3.07
CA SER A 34 4.52 -1.07 -2.82
C SER A 34 4.11 -0.11 -3.91
N LEU A 35 4.06 1.17 -3.53
CA LEU A 35 3.81 2.26 -4.45
C LEU A 35 5.04 3.17 -4.45
N ARG A 36 5.65 3.34 -5.62
CA ARG A 36 6.86 4.14 -5.79
C ARG A 36 6.64 5.26 -6.78
N PHE A 37 7.33 6.37 -6.57
CA PHE A 37 7.38 7.44 -7.55
C PHE A 37 8.56 7.23 -8.48
N SER A 38 8.35 7.48 -9.78
CA SER A 38 9.41 7.58 -10.77
C SER A 38 9.18 8.82 -11.63
N VAL A 39 10.26 9.59 -11.82
CA VAL A 39 10.29 10.73 -12.76
C VAL A 39 10.39 10.28 -14.22
N VAL A 40 10.71 9.00 -14.46
CA VAL A 40 10.80 8.42 -15.79
C VAL A 40 9.66 7.43 -15.96
N ASN A 41 8.95 7.52 -17.09
CA ASN A 41 7.97 6.49 -17.46
C ASN A 41 8.68 5.13 -17.52
N PRO A 42 8.14 4.10 -16.86
CA PRO A 42 8.75 2.79 -16.90
C PRO A 42 8.79 2.28 -18.34
N SER A 43 9.84 1.53 -18.68
CA SER A 43 9.90 0.90 -19.99
C SER A 43 8.82 -0.18 -20.10
N PRO A 44 8.39 -0.56 -21.32
CA PRO A 44 7.46 -1.68 -21.49
C PRO A 44 7.93 -3.00 -20.86
N ALA A 45 9.22 -3.17 -20.58
CA ALA A 45 9.76 -4.34 -19.91
C ALA A 45 9.57 -4.30 -18.38
N ASP A 46 9.49 -3.10 -17.80
CA ASP A 46 9.37 -2.86 -16.35
C ASP A 46 7.92 -2.95 -15.86
N VAL A 47 6.95 -2.92 -16.78
CA VAL A 47 5.52 -3.00 -16.47
C VAL A 47 4.93 -4.25 -17.10
N ASN A 48 4.10 -4.95 -16.35
CA ASN A 48 3.21 -5.91 -16.99
C ASN A 48 1.88 -5.19 -17.23
N SER A 49 1.31 -5.34 -18.42
CA SER A 49 -0.02 -4.80 -18.74
C SER A 49 -1.14 -5.57 -18.02
N LYS A 50 -0.86 -6.13 -16.83
CA LYS A 50 -1.86 -6.87 -16.06
C LYS A 50 -2.94 -5.87 -15.60
N PRO A 51 -4.22 -6.27 -15.71
CA PRO A 51 -5.30 -5.42 -15.25
C PRO A 51 -5.22 -5.21 -13.74
N PHE A 52 -5.44 -3.97 -13.33
CA PHE A 52 -5.70 -3.57 -11.95
C PHE A 52 -6.78 -2.48 -11.96
N THR A 53 -7.28 -2.11 -10.79
CA THR A 53 -8.26 -1.05 -10.62
C THR A 53 -7.88 -0.18 -9.44
N ILE A 54 -7.83 1.12 -9.63
CA ILE A 54 -7.74 2.10 -8.56
C ILE A 54 -9.17 2.32 -8.06
N SER A 55 -9.46 1.86 -6.85
CA SER A 55 -10.79 1.90 -6.25
C SER A 55 -11.05 3.21 -5.52
N TYR A 56 -10.02 3.82 -4.94
CA TYR A 56 -10.07 5.13 -4.31
C TYR A 56 -8.67 5.75 -4.25
N ALA A 57 -8.60 7.08 -4.19
CA ALA A 57 -7.37 7.82 -3.98
C ALA A 57 -7.63 9.12 -3.20
N GLY A 58 -6.57 9.71 -2.65
CA GLY A 58 -6.60 11.08 -2.17
C GLY A 58 -5.29 11.55 -1.58
N VAL A 59 -5.28 12.78 -1.09
CA VAL A 59 -4.08 13.42 -0.54
C VAL A 59 -4.31 13.79 0.91
N TYR A 60 -3.33 13.47 1.75
CA TYR A 60 -3.26 13.95 3.13
C TYR A 60 -1.84 14.32 3.47
N ASP A 61 -1.66 15.58 3.90
CA ASP A 61 -0.35 16.18 4.11
C ASP A 61 0.53 15.99 2.86
N LYS A 62 1.70 15.35 2.98
CA LYS A 62 2.62 15.07 1.87
C LYS A 62 2.44 13.68 1.24
N TYR A 63 1.32 12.99 1.49
CA TYR A 63 1.11 11.64 1.01
C TYR A 63 -0.10 11.53 0.08
N LEU A 64 0.10 10.87 -1.06
CA LEU A 64 -0.95 10.29 -1.89
C LEU A 64 -1.25 8.89 -1.34
N TYR A 65 -2.50 8.62 -0.97
CA TYR A 65 -2.96 7.28 -0.63
C TYR A 65 -3.82 6.72 -1.75
N MET A 66 -3.74 5.42 -2.00
CA MET A 66 -4.50 4.73 -3.03
C MET A 66 -4.95 3.35 -2.57
N GLY A 67 -6.20 3.02 -2.88
CA GLY A 67 -6.71 1.66 -2.82
C GLY A 67 -6.64 1.02 -4.19
N ILE A 68 -5.93 -0.09 -4.30
CA ILE A 68 -5.74 -0.80 -5.57
C ILE A 68 -6.25 -2.23 -5.43
N THR A 69 -7.02 -2.68 -6.43
CA THR A 69 -7.44 -4.06 -6.58
C THR A 69 -6.74 -4.67 -7.80
N TYR A 70 -6.16 -5.86 -7.66
CA TYR A 70 -5.44 -6.54 -8.74
C TYR A 70 -5.47 -8.06 -8.55
N THR A 71 -5.13 -8.82 -9.58
CA THR A 71 -4.98 -10.27 -9.49
C THR A 71 -3.53 -10.64 -9.17
N GLY A 72 -3.31 -11.40 -8.10
CA GLY A 72 -1.99 -11.83 -7.66
C GLY A 72 -2.03 -13.12 -6.84
N GLY A 73 -0.92 -13.44 -6.19
CA GLY A 73 -0.71 -14.69 -5.48
C GLY A 73 0.13 -14.52 -4.23
N LYS A 74 1.38 -14.96 -4.29
CA LYS A 74 2.28 -15.04 -3.12
C LYS A 74 3.39 -14.01 -3.14
N VAL A 75 3.44 -13.09 -4.10
CA VAL A 75 4.53 -12.12 -4.20
C VAL A 75 3.94 -10.72 -4.09
N GLY A 76 4.65 -9.78 -3.45
CA GLY A 76 4.25 -8.38 -3.43
C GLY A 76 4.28 -7.76 -4.84
N HIS A 77 3.29 -6.93 -5.16
CA HIS A 77 3.23 -6.25 -6.46
C HIS A 77 3.73 -4.81 -6.34
N GLU A 78 4.63 -4.40 -7.24
CA GLU A 78 5.10 -3.03 -7.30
C GLU A 78 4.22 -2.21 -8.24
N PHE A 79 3.86 -1.00 -7.82
CA PHE A 79 3.14 -0.02 -8.62
C PHE A 79 3.98 1.25 -8.72
N PHE A 80 4.07 1.81 -9.93
CA PHE A 80 4.84 3.02 -10.20
C PHE A 80 3.92 4.18 -10.51
N VAL A 81 3.99 5.25 -9.72
CA VAL A 81 3.39 6.54 -10.07
C VAL A 81 4.41 7.36 -10.83
N THR A 82 3.98 7.91 -11.95
CA THR A 82 4.80 8.77 -12.79
C THR A 82 4.07 10.05 -13.11
N TRP A 83 4.85 11.08 -13.37
CA TRP A 83 4.39 12.38 -13.80
C TRP A 83 5.35 12.88 -14.88
N ASP A 84 4.80 13.48 -15.93
CA ASP A 84 5.54 13.97 -17.10
C ASP A 84 6.11 15.38 -16.93
N GLY A 85 5.93 16.00 -15.76
CA GLY A 85 6.38 17.36 -15.47
C GLY A 85 5.39 18.44 -15.89
N ASN A 86 4.27 18.10 -16.51
CA ASN A 86 3.31 19.07 -17.02
C ASN A 86 2.19 19.40 -16.02
N VAL A 87 1.77 20.65 -16.01
CA VAL A 87 0.60 21.14 -15.29
C VAL A 87 -0.39 21.65 -16.32
N GLN A 88 -1.64 21.18 -16.26
CA GLN A 88 -2.70 21.54 -17.19
C GLN A 88 -3.64 22.55 -16.54
N ASP A 89 -3.88 23.69 -17.21
CA ASP A 89 -4.86 24.68 -16.77
C ASP A 89 -6.20 24.45 -17.48
N ILE A 90 -7.25 24.14 -16.71
CA ILE A 90 -8.60 23.88 -17.22
C ILE A 90 -9.62 24.61 -16.33
N ASN A 91 -10.33 25.60 -16.89
CA ASN A 91 -11.44 26.31 -16.23
C ASN A 91 -11.14 26.73 -14.78
N ALA A 92 -10.07 27.51 -14.60
CA ALA A 92 -9.57 28.01 -13.31
C ALA A 92 -9.06 26.93 -12.33
N LYS A 93 -8.91 25.68 -12.77
CA LYS A 93 -8.25 24.61 -12.01
C LYS A 93 -6.96 24.19 -12.70
N LYS A 94 -6.03 23.69 -11.90
CA LYS A 94 -4.76 23.11 -12.33
C LYS A 94 -4.80 21.60 -12.13
N PHE A 95 -4.33 20.85 -13.11
CA PHE A 95 -4.29 19.40 -13.05
C PHE A 95 -2.88 18.88 -13.28
N ILE A 96 -2.49 17.91 -12.47
CA ILE A 96 -1.29 17.09 -12.66
C ILE A 96 -1.75 15.66 -12.89
N ASP A 97 -1.36 15.07 -14.01
CA ASP A 97 -1.67 13.69 -14.33
C ASP A 97 -0.63 12.76 -13.71
N LEU A 98 -1.08 11.96 -12.74
CA LEU A 98 -0.30 10.92 -12.06
C LEU A 98 -0.66 9.57 -12.67
N LYS A 99 0.15 9.07 -13.59
CA LYS A 99 -0.05 7.77 -14.22
C LYS A 99 0.51 6.67 -13.33
N VAL A 100 -0.35 5.72 -12.96
CA VAL A 100 -0.03 4.56 -12.16
C VAL A 100 0.17 3.36 -13.08
N PHE A 101 1.30 2.69 -12.95
CA PHE A 101 1.65 1.51 -13.71
C PHE A 101 1.77 0.30 -12.78
N HIS A 102 1.39 -0.88 -13.27
CA HIS A 102 1.63 -2.14 -12.59
C HIS A 102 2.98 -2.71 -13.04
N GLY A 103 3.91 -2.83 -12.09
CA GLY A 103 5.23 -3.37 -12.33
C GLY A 103 5.22 -4.83 -12.72
N ASN A 104 6.18 -5.20 -13.56
CA ASN A 104 6.34 -6.57 -14.02
C ASN A 104 6.69 -7.48 -12.84
N THR A 105 5.78 -8.38 -12.51
CA THR A 105 5.93 -9.38 -11.46
C THR A 105 5.89 -10.78 -12.06
N VAL A 106 6.72 -11.68 -11.50
CA VAL A 106 6.70 -13.12 -11.79
C VAL A 106 5.53 -13.85 -11.11
N ASP A 107 4.69 -13.15 -10.36
CA ASP A 107 3.51 -13.72 -9.71
C ASP A 107 2.49 -14.18 -10.75
N ASP A 108 2.14 -15.46 -10.74
CA ASP A 108 1.13 -16.09 -11.60
C ASP A 108 -0.17 -16.40 -10.85
N GLY A 109 -0.35 -15.84 -9.65
CA GLY A 109 -1.53 -16.02 -8.84
C GLY A 109 -2.82 -15.56 -9.52
N THR A 110 -3.92 -16.18 -9.10
CA THR A 110 -5.27 -16.00 -9.68
C THR A 110 -6.25 -15.36 -8.70
N THR A 111 -5.78 -14.93 -7.54
CA THR A 111 -6.63 -14.39 -6.46
C THR A 111 -6.77 -12.87 -6.61
N LEU A 112 -7.99 -12.37 -6.39
CA LEU A 112 -8.22 -10.93 -6.31
C LEU A 112 -7.73 -10.40 -4.97
N ILE A 113 -6.79 -9.46 -5.01
CA ILE A 113 -6.17 -8.82 -3.84
C ILE A 113 -6.58 -7.34 -3.83
N ALA A 114 -6.87 -6.82 -2.63
CA ALA A 114 -7.14 -5.41 -2.41
C ALA A 114 -6.12 -4.83 -1.43
N ASP A 115 -5.29 -3.90 -1.90
CA ASP A 115 -4.23 -3.26 -1.13
C ASP A 115 -4.51 -1.77 -0.91
N SER A 116 -3.93 -1.23 0.16
CA SER A 116 -3.91 0.20 0.45
C SER A 116 -2.46 0.67 0.47
N LEU A 117 -2.07 1.52 -0.47
CA LEU A 117 -0.70 1.96 -0.68
C LEU A 117 -0.58 3.47 -0.46
N LEU A 118 0.60 3.91 -0.01
CA LEU A 118 0.91 5.31 0.22
C LEU A 118 2.18 5.68 -0.53
N LEU A 119 2.21 6.91 -1.04
CA LEU A 119 3.35 7.51 -1.71
C LEU A 119 3.63 8.90 -1.14
N ASP A 120 4.88 9.16 -0.76
CA ASP A 120 5.34 10.51 -0.43
C ASP A 120 5.47 11.35 -1.71
N ILE A 121 4.55 12.29 -1.88
CA ILE A 121 4.49 13.20 -3.03
C ILE A 121 5.42 14.42 -2.89
N SER A 122 6.26 14.50 -1.85
CA SER A 122 7.42 15.42 -1.86
C SER A 122 8.36 15.16 -3.04
N SER A 123 8.35 13.94 -3.56
CA SER A 123 9.12 13.52 -4.74
C SER A 123 8.62 14.14 -6.06
N LEU A 124 7.36 14.62 -6.11
CA LEU A 124 6.90 15.48 -7.21
C LEU A 124 7.63 16.81 -7.08
N ASN A 125 8.59 17.07 -7.97
CA ASN A 125 9.39 18.29 -7.98
C ASN A 125 8.57 19.51 -8.46
N ILE A 126 7.48 19.80 -7.75
CA ILE A 126 6.62 20.98 -7.93
C ILE A 126 7.01 22.07 -6.93
N SER A 127 6.87 23.32 -7.34
CA SER A 127 7.10 24.47 -6.44
C SER A 127 6.15 24.44 -5.24
N ASP A 128 6.60 24.98 -4.10
CA ASP A 128 5.76 25.08 -2.88
C ASP A 128 4.50 25.91 -3.12
N GLY A 129 4.57 26.95 -3.97
CA GLY A 129 3.41 27.75 -4.35
C GLY A 129 2.35 26.92 -5.06
N LEU A 130 2.77 26.05 -5.98
CA LEU A 130 1.86 25.13 -6.67
C LEU A 130 1.33 24.04 -5.73
N ARG A 131 2.21 23.47 -4.89
CA ARG A 131 1.86 22.45 -3.89
C ARG A 131 0.78 22.92 -2.91
N ASN A 132 0.75 24.21 -2.59
CA ASN A 132 -0.22 24.82 -1.68
C ASN A 132 -1.40 25.50 -2.38
N ASP A 133 -1.51 25.39 -3.71
CA ASP A 133 -2.59 25.99 -4.47
C ASP A 133 -3.89 25.17 -4.33
N LYS A 134 -4.94 25.77 -3.77
CA LYS A 134 -6.26 25.12 -3.60
C LYS A 134 -6.95 24.78 -4.93
N SER A 135 -6.50 25.36 -6.04
CA SER A 135 -7.00 25.04 -7.39
C SER A 135 -6.28 23.84 -8.03
N LEU A 136 -5.26 23.27 -7.38
CA LEU A 136 -4.53 22.11 -7.87
C LEU A 136 -5.25 20.78 -7.55
N TYR A 137 -5.34 19.93 -8.56
CA TYR A 137 -5.89 18.57 -8.50
C TYR A 137 -4.89 17.58 -9.11
N PHE A 138 -4.89 16.35 -8.60
CA PHE A 138 -4.24 15.22 -9.23
C PHE A 138 -5.27 14.36 -9.96
N ASN A 139 -5.02 14.05 -11.23
CA ASN A 139 -5.70 12.97 -11.93
C ASN A 139 -4.88 11.71 -11.71
N VAL A 140 -5.37 10.79 -10.90
CA VAL A 140 -4.74 9.50 -10.65
C VAL A 140 -5.27 8.52 -11.69
N ILE A 141 -4.42 8.14 -12.65
CA ILE A 141 -4.82 7.45 -13.88
C ILE A 141 -4.20 6.06 -13.89
N ASN A 142 -5.01 5.04 -14.09
CA ASN A 142 -4.52 3.70 -14.39
C ASN A 142 -3.94 3.64 -15.82
N SER A 143 -2.66 3.30 -15.96
CA SER A 143 -2.00 3.27 -17.27
C SER A 143 -2.54 2.21 -18.21
N SER A 144 -3.11 1.13 -17.68
CA SER A 144 -3.63 -0.01 -18.44
C SER A 144 -5.11 0.15 -18.80
N ASP A 145 -5.82 1.04 -18.11
CA ASP A 145 -7.21 1.40 -18.37
C ASP A 145 -7.41 2.90 -18.16
N LEU A 146 -7.30 3.68 -19.24
CA LEU A 146 -7.42 5.13 -19.20
C LEU A 146 -8.82 5.63 -18.83
N SER A 147 -9.82 4.74 -18.72
CA SER A 147 -11.14 5.10 -18.19
C SER A 147 -11.18 5.07 -16.65
N ASN A 148 -10.26 4.36 -16.00
CA ASN A 148 -10.12 4.32 -14.56
C ASN A 148 -9.27 5.50 -14.07
N VAL A 149 -9.94 6.65 -13.86
CA VAL A 149 -9.35 7.89 -13.39
C VAL A 149 -10.04 8.34 -12.11
N ILE A 150 -9.25 8.70 -11.09
CA ILE A 150 -9.74 9.33 -9.86
C ILE A 150 -9.16 10.73 -9.76
N VAL A 151 -10.05 11.72 -9.73
CA VAL A 151 -9.67 13.13 -9.57
C VAL A 151 -9.68 13.48 -8.08
N VAL A 152 -8.54 13.94 -7.55
CA VAL A 152 -8.38 14.26 -6.13
C VAL A 152 -7.79 15.66 -5.96
N PRO A 153 -8.24 16.48 -4.98
CA PRO A 153 -7.60 17.75 -4.69
C PRO A 153 -6.19 17.52 -4.14
N ALA A 154 -5.22 18.32 -4.57
CA ALA A 154 -3.83 18.23 -4.11
C ALA A 154 -3.62 18.88 -2.73
N VAL A 155 -4.49 19.83 -2.36
CA VAL A 155 -4.52 20.48 -1.06
C VAL A 155 -5.82 20.15 -0.36
N TYR A 156 -5.71 19.67 0.88
CA TYR A 156 -6.88 19.46 1.73
C TYR A 156 -7.46 20.82 2.18
N SER A 157 -8.67 21.17 1.73
CA SER A 157 -9.36 22.36 2.20
C SER A 157 -10.06 22.08 3.54
N ASN A 158 -9.52 22.63 4.63
CA ASN A 158 -10.20 22.70 5.93
C ASN A 158 -11.39 23.70 5.95
N ASP A 159 -11.65 24.38 4.83
CA ASP A 159 -12.76 25.31 4.72
C ASP A 159 -14.04 24.49 4.80
N GLY A 160 -14.73 24.58 5.96
CA GLY A 160 -15.92 23.80 6.34
C GLY A 160 -17.17 24.02 5.47
N GLY A 161 -17.00 24.16 4.16
CA GLY A 161 -18.05 24.08 3.16
C GLY A 161 -18.48 22.63 2.99
N ASN A 162 -19.67 22.34 3.49
CA ASN A 162 -20.45 21.12 3.23
C ASN A 162 -20.39 20.70 1.75
N ASN A 163 -19.48 19.77 1.43
CA ASN A 163 -19.71 18.74 0.42
C ASN A 163 -19.68 17.37 1.12
N GLY A 164 -20.62 17.19 2.06
CA GLY A 164 -21.37 15.95 2.24
C GLY A 164 -20.66 14.63 2.55
N GLY A 165 -19.42 14.64 3.02
CA GLY A 165 -18.75 13.43 3.51
C GLY A 165 -18.18 13.68 4.89
N THR A 166 -18.64 12.94 5.90
CA THR A 166 -18.03 12.92 7.23
C THR A 166 -16.52 12.75 7.08
N ILE A 167 -15.75 13.78 7.46
CA ILE A 167 -14.29 13.79 7.38
C ILE A 167 -13.78 12.62 8.20
N THR A 168 -13.39 11.57 7.50
CA THR A 168 -12.55 10.51 8.02
C THR A 168 -11.17 10.88 7.51
N ASN A 169 -10.20 11.08 8.40
CA ASN A 169 -8.79 11.07 8.00
C ASN A 169 -8.64 9.84 7.08
N PRO A 170 -8.00 9.94 5.90
CA PRO A 170 -8.09 8.88 4.88
C PRO A 170 -7.42 7.57 5.28
N THR A 171 -6.62 7.62 6.35
CA THR A 171 -6.18 6.41 7.03
C THR A 171 -7.21 5.95 8.07
N ARG A 172 -8.00 6.85 8.68
CA ARG A 172 -9.04 6.58 9.68
C ARG A 172 -10.38 6.19 9.09
N PHE A 173 -10.68 4.91 9.05
CA PHE A 173 -11.98 4.37 8.66
C PHE A 173 -12.91 4.22 9.86
N LYS A 174 -14.23 4.18 9.61
CA LYS A 174 -15.23 3.84 10.63
C LYS A 174 -15.93 2.54 10.27
N LYS A 175 -16.12 1.65 11.24
CA LYS A 175 -16.81 0.37 11.02
C LYS A 175 -17.52 -0.10 12.28
N GLU A 176 -18.65 -0.77 12.09
CA GLU A 176 -19.30 -1.56 13.12
C GLU A 176 -18.77 -2.99 13.08
N VAL A 177 -18.33 -3.45 14.25
CA VAL A 177 -17.65 -4.73 14.39
C VAL A 177 -18.20 -5.50 15.58
N GLN A 178 -18.05 -6.81 15.55
CA GLN A 178 -18.27 -7.70 16.69
C GLN A 178 -16.93 -8.25 17.17
N VAL A 179 -16.73 -8.27 18.48
CA VAL A 179 -15.55 -8.89 19.09
C VAL A 179 -15.69 -10.41 19.02
N VAL A 180 -14.68 -11.06 18.46
CA VAL A 180 -14.61 -12.52 18.29
C VAL A 180 -13.31 -13.04 18.90
N SER A 181 -13.32 -14.27 19.42
CA SER A 181 -12.11 -14.93 19.92
C SER A 181 -11.42 -15.69 18.80
N GLN A 182 -10.09 -15.68 18.79
CA GLN A 182 -9.25 -16.49 17.91
C GLN A 182 -8.28 -17.36 18.71
N GLU A 183 -7.82 -18.44 18.10
CA GLU A 183 -6.87 -19.39 18.71
C GLU A 183 -5.47 -18.79 18.94
N CYS A 184 -5.20 -17.63 18.35
CA CYS A 184 -3.91 -16.97 18.37
C CYS A 184 -3.94 -15.66 19.15
N ASP A 185 -2.97 -15.52 20.04
CA ASP A 185 -2.75 -14.34 20.86
C ASP A 185 -1.71 -13.43 20.17
N LYS A 186 -2.20 -12.49 19.35
CA LYS A 186 -1.34 -11.61 18.53
C LYS A 186 -1.79 -10.15 18.44
N GLY A 187 -3.01 -9.86 18.89
CA GLY A 187 -3.57 -8.51 18.89
C GLY A 187 -3.24 -7.72 20.16
N ALA A 188 -3.57 -6.44 20.17
CA ALA A 188 -3.47 -5.58 21.34
C ALA A 188 -4.34 -6.06 22.52
N TRP A 189 -5.37 -6.86 22.24
CA TRP A 189 -6.22 -7.54 23.23
C TRP A 189 -6.06 -9.06 23.20
N GLY A 190 -4.86 -9.49 22.82
CA GLY A 190 -4.45 -10.86 22.70
C GLY A 190 -5.24 -11.70 21.69
N SER A 191 -6.08 -12.61 22.19
CA SER A 191 -6.93 -13.49 21.37
C SER A 191 -8.23 -12.84 20.89
N LEU A 192 -8.53 -11.62 21.33
CA LEU A 192 -9.73 -10.88 20.92
C LEU A 192 -9.48 -10.04 19.67
N TRP A 193 -10.27 -10.33 18.63
CA TRP A 193 -10.22 -9.74 17.30
C TRP A 193 -11.58 -9.12 16.96
N LEU A 194 -11.68 -8.47 15.80
CA LEU A 194 -12.90 -7.79 15.37
C LEU A 194 -13.38 -8.38 14.03
N LYS A 195 -14.67 -8.70 13.91
CA LYS A 195 -15.32 -9.08 12.65
C LYS A 195 -16.28 -7.98 12.21
N GLY A 196 -16.25 -7.58 10.94
CA GLY A 196 -17.24 -6.64 10.42
C GLY A 196 -18.66 -7.18 10.57
N VAL A 197 -19.59 -6.37 11.09
CA VAL A 197 -21.00 -6.78 11.25
C VAL A 197 -21.67 -7.02 9.88
N SER A 198 -21.29 -6.22 8.88
CA SER A 198 -21.84 -6.24 7.52
C SER A 198 -20.86 -6.72 6.45
N SER A 199 -19.73 -7.32 6.84
CA SER A 199 -18.69 -7.76 5.91
C SER A 199 -17.89 -8.94 6.47
N ASP A 200 -17.37 -9.79 5.59
CA ASP A 200 -16.50 -10.91 6.01
C ASP A 200 -15.06 -10.48 6.35
N THR A 201 -14.76 -9.19 6.24
CA THR A 201 -13.50 -8.59 6.70
C THR A 201 -13.33 -8.79 8.20
N CYS A 202 -12.16 -9.29 8.58
CA CYS A 202 -11.73 -9.37 9.97
C CYS A 202 -10.58 -8.43 10.23
N PHE A 203 -10.51 -7.90 11.44
CA PHE A 203 -9.54 -6.90 11.84
C PHE A 203 -8.74 -7.37 13.04
N LEU A 204 -7.42 -7.18 12.96
CA LEU A 204 -6.46 -7.37 14.04
C LEU A 204 -6.06 -6.01 14.61
N PRO A 205 -6.53 -5.63 15.81
CA PRO A 205 -6.06 -4.44 16.48
C PRO A 205 -4.60 -4.62 16.89
N LYS A 206 -3.70 -3.76 16.43
CA LYS A 206 -2.26 -3.82 16.76
C LYS A 206 -1.83 -2.75 17.75
N ILE A 207 -2.28 -1.52 17.52
CA ILE A 207 -2.03 -0.38 18.42
C ILE A 207 -3.39 0.20 18.80
N ILE A 208 -3.55 0.54 20.07
CA ILE A 208 -4.71 1.25 20.59
C ILE A 208 -4.26 2.65 21.00
N GLU A 209 -4.95 3.68 20.53
CA GLU A 209 -4.65 5.07 20.90
C GLU A 209 -4.71 5.25 22.41
N SER A 210 -3.71 5.93 22.98
CA SER A 210 -3.43 5.96 24.42
C SER A 210 -4.55 6.54 25.29
N GLY A 211 -5.50 7.29 24.69
CA GLY A 211 -6.68 7.82 25.37
C GLY A 211 -7.85 6.83 25.52
N ILE A 212 -7.75 5.64 24.94
CA ILE A 212 -8.80 4.62 24.99
C ILE A 212 -8.56 3.71 26.19
N VAL A 213 -9.44 3.81 27.20
CA VAL A 213 -9.33 3.05 28.46
C VAL A 213 -10.18 1.76 28.44
N TYR A 214 -11.11 1.64 27.48
CA TYR A 214 -12.01 0.50 27.40
C TYR A 214 -11.30 -0.76 26.87
N THR A 215 -11.47 -1.87 27.58
CA THR A 215 -11.03 -3.20 27.15
C THR A 215 -12.24 -4.00 26.66
N PRO A 216 -12.29 -4.42 25.38
CA PRO A 216 -13.42 -5.19 24.87
C PRO A 216 -13.53 -6.60 25.45
N ALA A 217 -14.76 -7.09 25.55
CA ALA A 217 -15.10 -8.46 25.91
C ALA A 217 -15.63 -9.22 24.68
N LEU A 218 -15.55 -10.55 24.73
CA LEU A 218 -16.09 -11.42 23.68
C LEU A 218 -17.57 -11.10 23.42
N ASN A 219 -17.96 -11.07 22.14
CA ASN A 219 -19.29 -10.74 21.64
C ASN A 219 -19.73 -9.27 21.80
N ASP A 220 -18.88 -8.38 22.32
CA ASP A 220 -19.17 -6.95 22.28
C ASP A 220 -19.42 -6.50 20.84
N LYS A 221 -20.43 -5.63 20.68
CA LYS A 221 -20.63 -4.88 19.44
C LYS A 221 -20.02 -3.50 19.62
N LEU A 222 -19.11 -3.13 18.73
CA LEU A 222 -18.34 -1.90 18.82
C LEU A 222 -18.50 -1.09 17.55
N LYS A 223 -18.50 0.24 17.72
CA LYS A 223 -18.23 1.18 16.65
C LYS A 223 -16.79 1.67 16.79
N ILE A 224 -15.96 1.35 15.80
CA ILE A 224 -14.54 1.71 15.81
C ILE A 224 -14.25 2.80 14.78
N THR A 225 -13.26 3.64 15.10
CA THR A 225 -12.50 4.42 14.14
C THR A 225 -11.07 3.89 14.14
N TYR A 226 -10.49 3.56 12.98
CA TYR A 226 -9.22 2.85 12.91
C TYR A 226 -8.37 3.25 11.72
N GLU A 227 -7.05 3.18 11.86
CA GLU A 227 -6.10 3.30 10.75
C GLU A 227 -5.63 1.92 10.28
N ARG A 228 -5.60 1.66 8.97
CA ARG A 228 -4.95 0.44 8.45
C ARG A 228 -3.44 0.51 8.70
N THR A 229 -2.84 -0.62 9.02
CA THR A 229 -1.39 -0.79 9.12
C THR A 229 -0.87 -1.61 7.94
N TRP A 230 0.41 -1.43 7.63
CA TRP A 230 1.14 -2.27 6.67
C TRP A 230 1.14 -3.74 7.10
N LEU A 231 1.02 -4.66 6.15
CA LEU A 231 1.02 -6.12 6.42
C LEU A 231 2.41 -6.65 6.81
N ALA A 232 3.50 -5.89 6.65
CA ALA A 232 4.88 -6.29 6.99
C ALA A 232 5.08 -6.78 8.41
N ASP A 233 4.28 -6.27 9.35
CA ASP A 233 4.38 -6.63 10.76
C ASP A 233 3.57 -7.89 11.10
N SER A 234 2.98 -8.55 10.09
CA SER A 234 2.08 -9.70 10.25
C SER A 234 2.78 -11.02 9.97
N THR A 235 3.77 -11.37 10.77
CA THR A 235 4.24 -12.76 10.81
C THR A 235 3.17 -13.62 11.50
N ASN A 236 2.52 -14.47 10.68
CA ASN A 236 1.50 -15.49 11.00
C ASN A 236 0.08 -14.96 11.27
N ILE A 237 -0.71 -14.80 10.20
CA ILE A 237 -2.17 -14.93 10.23
C ILE A 237 -2.49 -16.38 10.63
N CYS A 238 -3.43 -16.54 11.54
CA CYS A 238 -3.73 -17.80 12.20
C CYS A 238 -4.38 -18.77 11.20
N GLY A 239 -4.12 -20.08 11.33
CA GLY A 239 -4.56 -21.08 10.35
C GLY A 239 -6.06 -21.03 10.03
N SER A 240 -6.88 -20.66 11.02
CA SER A 240 -8.33 -20.47 10.90
C SER A 240 -8.79 -19.34 9.93
N TRP A 241 -7.84 -18.56 9.38
CA TRP A 241 -8.09 -17.45 8.47
C TRP A 241 -7.40 -17.57 7.11
N GLN A 242 -6.79 -18.72 6.79
CA GLN A 242 -6.38 -18.98 5.40
C GLN A 242 -7.59 -18.80 4.45
N GLY A 243 -7.43 -17.96 3.44
CA GLY A 243 -8.46 -17.64 2.45
C GLY A 243 -9.47 -16.56 2.85
N LYS A 244 -9.25 -15.82 3.95
CA LYS A 244 -10.13 -14.73 4.39
C LYS A 244 -9.44 -13.36 4.32
N VAL A 245 -10.22 -12.30 4.17
CA VAL A 245 -9.72 -10.91 4.15
C VAL A 245 -9.46 -10.44 5.59
N VAL A 246 -8.18 -10.21 5.91
CA VAL A 246 -7.74 -9.74 7.23
C VAL A 246 -7.05 -8.39 7.10
N GLU A 247 -7.53 -7.40 7.83
CA GLU A 247 -6.93 -6.07 7.95
C GLU A 247 -6.26 -5.90 9.32
N ILE A 248 -5.04 -5.37 9.34
CA ILE A 248 -4.36 -5.03 10.59
C ILE A 248 -4.53 -3.55 10.81
N ILE A 249 -4.90 -3.16 12.02
CA ILE A 249 -5.42 -1.83 12.28
C ILE A 249 -4.91 -1.22 13.59
N ASN A 250 -4.78 0.10 13.59
CA ASN A 250 -4.55 0.93 14.76
C ASN A 250 -5.88 1.56 15.17
N ILE A 251 -6.41 1.23 16.34
CA ILE A 251 -7.68 1.79 16.83
C ILE A 251 -7.45 3.21 17.33
N LYS A 252 -8.25 4.16 16.82
CA LYS A 252 -8.20 5.60 17.15
C LYS A 252 -9.37 6.07 17.98
N ALA A 253 -10.51 5.41 17.83
CA ALA A 253 -11.64 5.57 18.73
C ALA A 253 -12.40 4.25 18.78
N LEU A 254 -13.01 3.95 19.92
CA LEU A 254 -13.95 2.84 20.03
C LEU A 254 -15.08 3.21 20.98
N GLU A 255 -16.27 2.77 20.64
CA GLU A 255 -17.48 2.95 21.45
C GLU A 255 -18.24 1.62 21.52
N LYS A 256 -18.64 1.22 22.72
CA LYS A 256 -19.51 0.04 22.90
C LYS A 256 -20.93 0.40 22.46
N MET A 257 -21.47 -0.38 21.54
CA MET A 257 -22.86 -0.23 21.10
C MET A 257 -23.80 -0.76 22.18
N LYS A 258 -24.92 -0.07 22.36
CA LYS A 258 -25.99 -0.49 23.29
C LYS A 258 -26.73 -1.73 22.79
#